data_AF-A0A936HEU3-F1
#
_entry.id   AF-A0A936HEU3-F1
#
_cell.length_a   1.000
_cell.length_b   1.000
_cell.length_c   1.000
_cell.angle_alpha   90.00
_cell.angle_beta   90.00
_cell.angle_gamma   90.00
#
_symmetry.space_group_name_H-M   'P 1'
#
loop_
_entity.id
_entity.type
_entity.pdbx_description
1 polymer ?
#
loop_
_entity_poly.entity_id
_entity_poly.type
_entity_poly.pdbx_seq_one_letter_code
_entity_poly.pdbx_strand_id
1 'polypeptide(L)'
;MAKAPRDSKHHEARHKHGEEMEFRIAARRNRLLGLWAAEKMGLAGDDAVAYAKEVIASDFEEPGEEDVFRKVMADFRAKEAAVTEAELREQMFTLLTTARNQLASEK
;
A
#
# COMPACT_ATOMS: atom_id res chain seq x y z
N MET A 1 -10.08 -19.42 -48.15
CA MET A 1 -8.67 -19.41 -47.70
C MET A 1 -8.62 -18.91 -46.26
N ALA A 2 -8.00 -19.67 -45.37
CA ALA A 2 -7.86 -19.37 -43.94
C ALA A 2 -6.55 -18.59 -43.66
N LYS A 3 -6.57 -17.64 -42.72
CA LYS A 3 -5.56 -17.52 -41.64
C LYS A 3 -5.87 -16.40 -40.62
N ALA A 4 -6.19 -16.86 -39.41
CA ALA A 4 -5.85 -16.39 -38.07
C ALA A 4 -6.08 -14.92 -37.62
N PRO A 5 -6.77 -14.69 -36.47
CA PRO A 5 -6.74 -13.41 -35.78
C PRO A 5 -5.35 -13.15 -35.17
N ARG A 6 -4.83 -11.94 -35.37
CA ARG A 6 -3.57 -11.44 -34.81
C ARG A 6 -3.73 -11.23 -33.29
N ASP A 7 -3.04 -12.08 -32.53
CA ASP A 7 -2.34 -11.78 -31.28
C ASP A 7 -3.14 -11.16 -30.11
N SER A 8 -4.01 -11.97 -29.51
CA SER A 8 -4.57 -11.71 -28.16
C SER A 8 -3.53 -11.87 -27.03
N LYS A 9 -2.37 -12.50 -27.28
CA LYS A 9 -1.37 -12.82 -26.23
C LYS A 9 -0.50 -11.63 -25.79
N HIS A 10 -0.33 -10.60 -26.62
CA HIS A 10 0.51 -9.44 -26.28
C HIS A 10 -0.19 -8.41 -25.39
N HIS A 11 -1.53 -8.37 -25.39
CA HIS A 11 -2.31 -7.52 -24.47
C HIS A 11 -2.40 -8.12 -23.07
N GLU A 12 -2.50 -9.45 -22.95
CA GLU A 12 -2.55 -10.14 -21.66
C GLU A 12 -1.23 -10.02 -20.88
N ALA A 13 -0.09 -10.05 -21.57
CA ALA A 13 1.22 -9.93 -20.92
C ALA A 13 1.46 -8.53 -20.34
N ARG A 14 0.99 -7.45 -20.99
CA ARG A 14 1.14 -6.08 -20.46
C ARG A 14 0.19 -5.79 -19.30
N HIS A 15 -1.04 -6.33 -19.35
CA HIS A 15 -2.00 -6.21 -18.25
C HIS A 15 -1.51 -6.93 -16.99
N LYS A 16 -1.06 -8.18 -17.11
CA LYS A 16 -0.57 -8.96 -15.96
C LYS A 16 0.64 -8.33 -15.26
N HIS A 17 1.56 -7.73 -16.03
CA HIS A 17 2.71 -7.02 -15.44
C HIS A 17 2.32 -5.71 -14.75
N GLY A 18 1.29 -5.01 -15.25
CA GLY A 18 0.78 -3.80 -14.62
C GLY A 18 0.08 -4.12 -13.29
N GLU A 19 -0.78 -5.14 -13.28
CA GLU A 19 -1.53 -5.55 -12.09
C GLU A 19 -0.62 -6.08 -10.97
N GLU A 20 0.40 -6.89 -11.31
CA GLU A 20 1.39 -7.35 -10.33
C GLU A 20 2.21 -6.18 -9.75
N MET A 21 2.59 -5.22 -10.59
CA MET A 21 3.36 -4.05 -10.13
C MET A 21 2.53 -3.16 -9.21
N GLU A 22 1.27 -2.88 -9.54
CA GLU A 22 0.38 -2.08 -8.68
C GLU A 22 0.12 -2.79 -7.35
N PHE A 23 -0.05 -4.13 -7.34
CA PHE A 23 -0.16 -4.89 -6.09
C PHE A 23 1.10 -4.77 -5.21
N ARG A 24 2.28 -4.88 -5.82
CA ARG A 24 3.55 -4.69 -5.10
C ARG A 24 3.69 -3.27 -4.57
N ILE A 25 3.28 -2.26 -5.33
CA ILE A 25 3.28 -0.85 -4.92
C ILE A 25 2.34 -0.64 -3.73
N ALA A 26 1.11 -1.16 -3.79
CA ALA A 26 0.13 -1.06 -2.71
C ALA A 26 0.65 -1.72 -1.43
N ALA A 27 1.15 -2.96 -1.52
CA ALA A 27 1.73 -3.67 -0.38
C ALA A 27 2.93 -2.90 0.22
N ARG A 28 3.79 -2.30 -0.62
CA ARG A 28 4.93 -1.49 -0.16
C ARG A 28 4.46 -0.18 0.50
N ARG A 29 3.49 0.52 -0.09
CA ARG A 29 2.87 1.71 0.51
C ARG A 29 2.31 1.39 1.89
N ASN A 30 1.53 0.32 2.01
CA ASN A 30 0.88 -0.08 3.27
C ASN A 30 1.90 -0.45 4.34
N ARG A 31 2.99 -1.14 3.95
CA ARG A 31 4.12 -1.40 4.86
C ARG A 31 4.75 -0.11 5.39
N LEU A 32 5.05 0.83 4.50
CA LEU A 32 5.66 2.11 4.89
C LEU A 32 4.71 2.93 5.78
N LEU A 33 3.41 2.92 5.47
CA LEU A 33 2.39 3.61 6.23
C LEU A 33 2.27 3.04 7.64
N GLY A 34 2.25 1.72 7.76
CA GLY A 34 2.21 1.06 9.05
C GLY A 34 3.44 1.35 9.91
N LEU A 35 4.64 1.36 9.33
CA LEU A 35 5.85 1.76 10.07
C LEU A 35 5.78 3.20 10.56
N TRP A 36 5.38 4.13 9.68
CA TRP A 36 5.22 5.54 10.05
C TRP A 36 4.15 5.73 11.14
N ALA A 37 3.02 5.05 11.03
CA ALA A 37 1.96 5.11 12.02
C ALA A 37 2.39 4.48 13.35
N ALA A 38 3.13 3.37 13.31
CA ALA A 38 3.73 2.77 14.49
C ALA A 38 4.63 3.75 15.25
N GLU A 39 5.51 4.46 14.53
CA GLU A 39 6.36 5.50 15.12
C GLU A 39 5.53 6.62 15.77
N LYS A 40 4.44 7.07 15.13
CA LYS A 40 3.54 8.09 15.68
C LYS A 40 2.80 7.63 16.94
N MET A 41 2.58 6.32 17.08
CA MET A 41 1.98 5.71 18.27
C MET A 41 3.02 5.32 19.33
N GLY A 42 4.31 5.61 19.12
CA GLY A 42 5.39 5.26 20.03
C GLY A 42 5.74 3.76 20.03
N LEU A 43 5.35 3.00 19.01
CA LEU A 43 5.76 1.62 18.81
C LEU A 43 7.14 1.59 18.13
N ALA A 44 7.99 0.64 18.54
CA ALA A 44 9.34 0.49 18.00
C ALA A 44 9.76 -0.98 17.89
N GLY A 45 10.82 -1.25 17.12
CA GLY A 45 11.35 -2.60 16.97
C GLY A 45 10.31 -3.57 16.38
N ASP A 46 10.15 -4.73 17.03
CA ASP A 46 9.24 -5.77 16.57
C ASP A 46 7.77 -5.35 16.57
N ASP A 47 7.35 -4.49 17.51
CA ASP A 47 5.97 -3.99 17.57
C ASP A 47 5.63 -3.12 16.35
N ALA A 48 6.57 -2.29 15.90
CA ALA A 48 6.39 -1.49 14.69
C ALA A 48 6.32 -2.36 13.44
N VAL A 49 7.15 -3.41 13.38
CA VAL A 49 7.13 -4.37 12.27
C VAL A 49 5.85 -5.20 12.26
N ALA A 50 5.34 -5.59 13.44
CA ALA A 50 4.07 -6.31 13.59
C ALA A 50 2.91 -5.43 13.11
N TYR A 51 2.82 -4.19 13.60
CA TYR A 51 1.77 -3.26 13.18
C TYR A 51 1.81 -2.98 11.67
N ALA A 52 3.01 -2.85 11.08
CA ALA A 52 3.14 -2.70 9.63
C ALA A 52 2.58 -3.90 8.85
N LYS A 53 2.68 -5.13 9.37
CA LYS A 53 2.08 -6.32 8.75
C LYS A 53 0.56 -6.31 8.89
N GLU A 54 0.03 -5.86 10.02
CA GLU A 54 -1.41 -5.72 10.23
C GLU A 54 -2.04 -4.71 9.26
N VAL A 55 -1.37 -3.58 9.02
CA VAL A 55 -1.81 -2.56 8.05
C VAL A 55 -1.81 -3.11 6.62
N ILE A 56 -0.84 -3.95 6.26
CA ILE A 56 -0.85 -4.64 4.96
C ILE A 56 -2.03 -5.62 4.90
N ALA A 57 -2.30 -6.36 5.98
CA ALA A 57 -3.38 -7.33 6.05
C ALA A 57 -4.78 -6.69 5.95
N SER A 58 -4.96 -5.45 6.43
CA SER A 58 -6.26 -4.74 6.33
C SER A 58 -6.65 -4.32 4.91
N ASP A 59 -5.70 -4.26 3.96
CA ASP A 59 -5.97 -3.89 2.55
C ASP A 59 -6.63 -5.02 1.75
N PHE A 60 -6.73 -6.24 2.32
CA PHE A 60 -7.28 -7.41 1.63
C PHE A 60 -8.80 -7.55 1.76
N GLU A 61 -9.47 -6.73 2.57
CA GLU A 61 -10.91 -6.86 2.84
C GLU A 61 -11.79 -6.20 1.77
N GLU A 62 -11.45 -4.99 1.31
CA GLU A 62 -12.14 -4.33 0.20
C GLU A 62 -11.12 -3.70 -0.79
N PRO A 63 -11.45 -3.59 -2.09
CA PRO A 63 -10.59 -2.90 -3.03
C PRO A 63 -10.57 -1.40 -2.74
N GLY A 64 -9.44 -0.90 -2.25
CA GLY A 64 -9.22 0.52 -2.01
C GLY A 64 -8.25 0.78 -0.88
N GLU A 65 -8.01 2.05 -0.57
CA GLU A 65 -7.16 2.47 0.55
C GLU A 65 -7.95 2.95 1.78
N GLU A 66 -9.28 2.95 1.68
CA GLU A 66 -10.17 3.48 2.70
C GLU A 66 -10.17 2.62 3.99
N ASP A 67 -10.04 1.30 3.90
CA ASP A 67 -9.99 0.43 5.09
C ASP A 67 -8.70 0.59 5.86
N VAL A 68 -7.58 0.72 5.12
CA VAL A 68 -6.28 1.08 5.69
C VAL A 68 -6.37 2.43 6.40
N PHE A 69 -6.97 3.43 5.76
CA PHE A 69 -7.18 4.76 6.36
C PHE A 69 -8.01 4.67 7.65
N ARG A 70 -9.17 4.00 7.61
CA ARG A 70 -10.06 3.87 8.77
C ARG A 70 -9.39 3.14 9.93
N LYS A 71 -8.67 2.04 9.64
CA LYS A 71 -7.92 1.29 10.64
C LYS A 71 -6.87 2.17 11.32
N VAL A 72 -5.98 2.78 10.53
CA VAL A 72 -4.87 3.59 11.06
C VAL A 72 -5.40 4.79 11.83
N MET A 73 -6.47 5.44 11.34
CA MET A 73 -7.09 6.56 12.05
C MET A 73 -7.76 6.12 13.37
N ALA A 74 -8.40 4.95 13.40
CA ALA A 74 -8.95 4.39 14.63
C ALA A 74 -7.83 4.07 15.65
N ASP A 75 -6.74 3.48 15.19
CA ASP A 75 -5.58 3.16 16.02
C ASP A 75 -4.90 4.43 16.57
N PHE A 76 -4.78 5.49 15.76
CA PHE A 76 -4.33 6.81 16.23
C PHE A 76 -5.22 7.39 17.31
N ARG A 77 -6.55 7.31 17.16
CA ARG A 77 -7.49 7.78 18.19
C ARG A 77 -7.37 6.95 19.47
N ALA A 78 -7.20 5.63 19.35
CA ALA A 78 -7.04 4.75 20.50
C ALA A 78 -5.72 4.97 21.25
N LYS A 79 -4.66 5.40 20.55
CA LYS A 79 -3.34 5.71 21.11
C LYS A 79 -3.14 7.20 21.43
N GLU A 80 -4.18 8.01 21.28
CA GLU A 80 -4.14 9.47 21.48
C GLU A 80 -3.00 10.15 20.67
N ALA A 81 -2.68 9.61 19.50
CA ALA A 81 -1.65 10.14 18.62
C ALA A 81 -2.11 11.49 18.03
N ALA A 82 -1.21 12.48 18.05
CA ALA A 82 -1.46 13.82 17.51
C ALA A 82 -1.34 13.85 15.98
N VAL A 83 -2.13 13.01 15.28
CA VAL A 83 -2.18 12.93 13.82
C VAL A 83 -3.61 13.21 13.35
N THR A 84 -3.75 14.15 12.43
CA THR A 84 -5.04 14.49 11.82
C THR A 84 -5.35 13.62 10.61
N GLU A 85 -6.64 13.55 10.23
CA GLU A 85 -7.08 12.85 9.02
C GLU A 85 -6.43 13.42 7.75
N ALA A 86 -6.19 14.72 7.71
CA ALA A 86 -5.52 15.39 6.59
C ALA A 86 -4.05 14.94 6.48
N GLU A 87 -3.32 14.90 7.59
CA GLU A 87 -1.94 14.42 7.63
C GLU A 87 -1.84 12.96 7.22
N LEU A 88 -2.75 12.10 7.69
CA LEU A 88 -2.79 10.70 7.29
C LEU A 88 -2.99 10.54 5.77
N ARG A 89 -3.94 11.28 5.18
CA ARG A 89 -4.18 11.25 3.73
C ARG A 89 -3.01 11.77 2.91
N GLU A 90 -2.42 12.89 3.32
CA GLU A 90 -1.22 13.44 2.68
C GLU A 90 -0.08 12.42 2.71
N GLN A 91 0.07 11.73 3.85
CA GLN A 91 1.12 10.75 4.01
C GLN A 91 0.88 9.49 3.18
N MET A 92 -0.36 9.03 3.05
CA MET A 92 -0.70 7.92 2.13
C MET A 92 -0.33 8.25 0.69
N PHE A 93 -0.61 9.48 0.23
CA PHE A 93 -0.24 9.93 -1.11
C PHE A 93 1.29 10.04 -1.30
N THR A 94 1.99 10.60 -0.31
CA THR A 94 3.44 10.72 -0.32
C THR A 94 4.12 9.35 -0.37
N LEU A 95 3.67 8.43 0.48
CA LEU A 95 4.21 7.08 0.55
C LEU A 95 3.90 6.25 -0.69
N LEU A 96 2.81 6.52 -1.39
CA LEU A 96 2.52 5.89 -2.68
C LEU A 96 3.60 6.23 -3.72
N THR A 97 3.99 7.51 -3.80
CA THR A 97 5.07 7.96 -4.69
C THR A 97 6.42 7.36 -4.27
N THR A 98 6.71 7.33 -2.96
CA THR A 98 7.92 6.70 -2.44
C THR A 98 7.96 5.20 -2.74
N ALA A 99 6.86 4.47 -2.57
CA ALA A 99 6.76 3.04 -2.87
C ALA A 99 7.02 2.74 -4.35
N ARG A 100 6.46 3.55 -5.26
CA ARG A 100 6.75 3.48 -6.70
C ARG A 100 8.23 3.65 -7.00
N ASN A 101 8.84 4.69 -6.42
CA ASN A 101 10.27 4.97 -6.63
C ASN A 101 11.18 3.88 -6.05
N GLN A 102 10.85 3.35 -4.87
CA GLN A 102 11.58 2.23 -4.27
C GLN A 102 11.55 0.99 -5.16
N LEU A 103 10.37 0.57 -5.61
CA LEU A 103 10.24 -0.60 -6.48
C LEU A 103 10.86 -0.39 -7.87
N ALA A 104 10.85 0.84 -8.39
CA ALA A 104 11.54 1.18 -9.62
C ALA A 104 13.06 1.16 -9.48
N SER A 105 13.58 1.47 -8.28
CA SER A 105 15.02 1.53 -7.97
C SER A 105 15.59 0.19 -7.46
N GLU A 106 14.75 -0.74 -7.00
CA GLU A 106 15.12 -2.11 -6.59
C GLU A 106 15.44 -3.04 -7.80
N LYS A 107 15.74 -2.46 -8.98
CA LYS A 107 16.02 -3.17 -10.24
C LYS A 107 17.47 -3.57 -10.43
#